data_AF-A0A0U3A5E3-F1
#
_entry.id   AF-A0A0U3A5E3-F1
#
_cell.length_a   1.000
_cell.length_b   1.000
_cell.length_c   1.000
_cell.angle_alpha   90.00
_cell.angle_beta   90.00
_cell.angle_gamma   90.00
#
_symmetry.space_group_name_H-M   'P 1'
#
loop_
_entity.id
_entity.type
_entity.pdbx_description
1 polymer ?
#
loop_
_entity_poly.entity_id
_entity_poly.type
_entity_poly.pdbx_seq_one_letter_code
_entity_poly.pdbx_strand_id
1 'polypeptide(L)' 'FIVKFKQKGVFCMNYFRYKQFNKDVITVAVGYYLRYTLSYRDISEILRERGVNVHHSTVYRWVQKPP' A
#
# COMPACT_ATOMS: atom_id res chain seq x y z
N PHE A 1 -6.52 16.54 5.15
CA PHE A 1 -5.72 16.34 6.37
C PHE A 1 -5.02 14.97 6.36
N ILE A 2 -4.14 14.73 5.38
CA ILE A 2 -3.25 13.57 5.41
C ILE A 2 -1.85 14.09 5.11
N VAL A 3 -1.00 13.95 6.10
CA VAL A 3 0.39 14.40 6.21
C VAL A 3 1.17 14.15 4.91
N LYS A 4 1.70 15.23 4.31
CA LYS A 4 2.69 15.17 3.23
C LYS A 4 3.98 14.53 3.74
N PHE A 5 4.05 13.20 3.69
CA PHE A 5 5.33 12.51 3.78
C PHE A 5 6.04 12.67 2.43
N LYS A 6 7.17 13.36 2.47
CA LYS A 6 8.03 13.78 1.35
C LYS A 6 8.25 12.64 0.36
N GLN A 7 7.73 12.81 -0.87
CA GLN A 7 7.96 11.92 -2.02
C GLN A 7 9.47 11.81 -2.28
N LYS A 8 9.99 10.58 -2.14
CA LYS A 8 11.23 10.16 -2.81
C LYS A 8 10.93 8.86 -3.55
N GLY A 9 10.94 8.94 -4.87
CA GLY A 9 10.97 7.79 -5.78
C GLY A 9 9.59 7.21 -6.10
N VAL A 10 9.19 7.33 -7.35
CA VAL A 10 8.14 6.50 -7.93
C VAL A 10 8.63 5.04 -7.87
N PHE A 11 8.11 4.24 -6.94
CA PHE A 11 8.42 2.82 -6.88
C PHE A 11 7.61 2.08 -7.97
N CYS A 12 8.01 2.24 -9.23
CA CYS A 12 7.59 1.36 -10.32
C CYS A 12 8.20 -0.04 -10.09
N MET A 13 7.60 -0.82 -9.20
CA MET A 13 8.06 -2.18 -8.91
C MET A 13 7.41 -3.16 -9.90
N ASN A 14 8.20 -3.54 -10.90
CA ASN A 14 7.87 -4.51 -11.97
C ASN A 14 7.09 -5.74 -11.47
N TYR A 15 5.94 -5.99 -12.11
CA TYR A 15 4.87 -6.92 -11.72
C TYR A 15 5.15 -8.42 -11.86
N PHE A 16 6.34 -8.86 -12.28
CA PHE A 16 6.48 -10.21 -12.87
C PHE A 16 7.59 -11.08 -12.29
N ARG A 17 7.97 -10.91 -11.02
CA ARG A 17 9.02 -11.78 -10.46
C ARG A 17 8.94 -11.93 -8.95
N TYR A 18 7.95 -12.67 -8.43
CA TYR A 18 7.96 -13.21 -7.05
C TYR A 18 8.48 -12.26 -5.95
N LYS A 19 8.21 -10.95 -6.10
CA LYS A 19 8.79 -9.92 -5.24
C LYS A 19 7.92 -9.77 -4.01
N GLN A 20 8.45 -10.17 -2.87
CA GLN A 20 8.04 -9.63 -1.59
C GLN A 20 7.94 -8.11 -1.75
N PHE A 21 6.73 -7.57 -1.65
CA PHE A 21 6.58 -6.13 -1.50
C PHE A 21 7.42 -5.72 -0.31
N ASN A 22 8.10 -4.56 -0.40
CA ASN A 22 8.90 -4.09 0.72
C ASN A 22 7.99 -4.05 1.96
N LYS A 23 8.39 -4.71 3.05
CA LYS A 23 7.55 -4.89 4.25
C LYS A 23 7.01 -3.56 4.76
N ASP A 24 7.78 -2.48 4.56
CA ASP A 24 7.39 -1.11 4.83
C ASP A 24 6.07 -0.70 4.16
N VAL A 25 5.86 -1.06 2.88
CA VAL A 25 4.63 -0.73 2.12
C VAL A 25 3.42 -1.46 2.71
N ILE A 26 3.61 -2.73 3.08
CA ILE A 26 2.58 -3.57 3.68
C ILE A 26 2.18 -3.01 5.04
N THR A 27 3.16 -2.71 5.90
CA THR A 27 2.94 -2.13 7.23
C THR A 27 2.23 -0.79 7.15
N VAL A 28 2.61 0.05 6.17
CA VAL A 28 1.94 1.34 5.93
C VAL A 28 0.48 1.13 5.50
N ALA A 29 0.21 0.20 4.58
CA ALA A 29 -1.15 -0.09 4.11
C ALA A 29 -2.05 -0.64 5.24
N VAL A 30 -1.55 -1.60 6.02
CA VAL A 30 -2.24 -2.17 7.19
C VAL A 30 -2.41 -1.10 8.27
N GLY A 31 -1.43 -0.23 8.47
CA GLY A 31 -1.50 0.89 9.40
C GLY A 31 -2.58 1.91 9.04
N TYR A 32 -2.80 2.18 7.74
CA TYR A 32 -3.91 3.03 7.29
C TYR A 32 -5.27 2.40 7.57
N TYR A 33 -5.40 1.08 7.33
CA TYR A 33 -6.62 0.35 7.65
C TYR A 33 -6.97 0.43 9.14
N LEU A 34 -5.98 0.17 10.02
CA LEU A 34 -6.18 0.18 11.47
C LEU A 34 -6.42 1.58 12.04
N ARG A 35 -5.80 2.62 11.48
CA ARG A 35 -5.81 3.98 12.06
C ARG A 35 -6.97 4.86 11.59
N TYR A 36 -7.50 4.64 10.39
CA TYR A 36 -8.42 5.58 9.75
C TYR A 36 -9.73 4.96 9.25
N THR A 37 -10.04 3.70 9.60
CA THR A 37 -11.26 2.99 9.14
C THR A 37 -11.50 3.14 7.64
N LEU A 38 -10.43 3.09 6.85
CA LEU A 38 -10.48 3.29 5.39
C LEU A 38 -10.85 2.00 4.69
N SER A 39 -11.57 2.12 3.57
CA SER A 39 -11.84 0.94 2.73
C SER A 39 -10.56 0.49 2.01
N TYR A 40 -10.51 -0.77 1.60
CA TYR A 40 -9.38 -1.30 0.80
C TYR A 40 -9.17 -0.51 -0.51
N ARG A 41 -10.25 0.09 -1.04
CA ARG A 41 -10.20 0.92 -2.24
C ARG A 41 -9.51 2.24 -1.95
N ASP A 42 -9.90 2.92 -0.88
CA ASP A 42 -9.27 4.18 -0.47
C ASP A 42 -7.76 3.97 -0.20
N ILE A 43 -7.42 2.85 0.44
CA ILE A 43 -6.01 2.49 0.67
C ILE A 43 -5.28 2.25 -0.66
N SER A 44 -5.90 1.56 -1.62
CA SER A 44 -5.30 1.36 -2.94
C SER A 44 -5.08 2.68 -3.70
N GLU A 45 -6.00 3.64 -3.55
CA GLU A 45 -5.87 4.96 -4.15
C GLU A 45 -4.79 5.80 -3.48
N ILE A 46 -4.69 5.78 -2.14
CA ILE A 46 -3.61 6.44 -1.38
C ILE A 46 -2.24 5.86 -1.75
N LEU A 47 -2.15 4.53 -1.93
CA LEU A 47 -0.91 3.90 -2.39
C LEU A 47 -0.59 4.31 -3.83
N ARG A 48 -1.60 4.41 -4.70
CA ARG A 48 -1.44 4.89 -6.08
C ARG A 48 -0.95 6.33 -6.13
N GLU A 49 -1.47 7.21 -5.28
CA GLU A 49 -0.97 8.59 -5.11
C GLU A 49 0.50 8.65 -4.63
N ARG A 50 0.97 7.60 -3.94
CA ARG A 50 2.38 7.44 -3.53
C ARG A 50 3.26 6.80 -4.62
N GLY A 51 2.71 6.56 -5.80
CA GLY A 51 3.41 5.90 -6.90
C GLY A 51 3.49 4.37 -6.75
N VAL A 52 2.69 3.78 -5.85
CA VAL A 52 2.59 2.33 -5.66
C VAL A 52 1.24 1.86 -6.19
N ASN A 53 1.22 1.36 -7.42
CA ASN A 53 -0.01 0.85 -8.01
C ASN A 53 -0.32 -0.56 -7.48
N VAL A 54 -1.28 -0.68 -6.56
CA VAL A 54 -1.67 -1.94 -5.94
C VAL A 54 -3.17 -2.12 -6.10
N HIS A 55 -3.59 -3.29 -6.56
CA HIS A 55 -5.01 -3.61 -6.63
C HIS A 55 -5.58 -3.80 -5.22
N HIS A 56 -6.81 -3.38 -4.98
CA HIS A 56 -7.47 -3.50 -3.67
C HIS A 56 -7.49 -4.94 -3.13
N SER A 57 -7.56 -5.95 -4.01
CA SER A 57 -7.48 -7.37 -3.62
C SER A 57 -6.11 -7.78 -3.05
N THR A 58 -5.03 -7.12 -3.48
CA THR A 58 -3.68 -7.34 -2.92
C THR A 58 -3.57 -6.76 -1.51
N VAL A 59 -4.18 -5.59 -1.27
CA VAL A 59 -4.27 -4.99 0.08
C VAL A 59 -5.09 -5.90 1.00
N TYR A 60 -6.21 -6.44 0.51
CA TYR A 60 -7.00 -7.42 1.25
C TYR A 60 -6.17 -8.64 1.66
N ARG A 61 -5.35 -9.20 0.75
CA ARG A 61 -4.46 -10.33 1.07
C ARG A 61 -3.44 -9.99 2.15
N TRP A 62 -2.89 -8.77 2.15
CA TRP A 62 -1.95 -8.31 3.19
C TRP A 62 -2.59 -8.17 4.56
N VAL A 63 -3.83 -7.69 4.61
CA VAL A 63 -4.58 -7.56 5.88
C VAL A 63 -5.00 -8.94 6.39
N GLN A 64 -5.41 -9.84 5.49
CA GLN A 64 -5.86 -11.18 5.87
C GLN A 64 -4.70 -12.11 6.27
N LYS A 65 -3.56 -12.01 5.59
CA LYS A 65 -2.33 -12.77 5.88
C LYS A 65 -1.12 -11.84 5.76
N PRO A 66 -0.77 -11.13 6.85
CA PRO A 66 0.49 -10.39 6.89
C PRO A 66 1.67 -11.37 6.75
N PRO A 67 2.71 -11.00 5.98
CA PRO A 67 3.91 -11.83 5.80
C PRO A 67 4.82 -11.87 7.02
#